data_AF-A0A7V8SZD0-F1
#
_entry.id   AF-A0A7V8SZD0-F1
#
_cell.length_a   1.000
_cell.length_b   1.000
_cell.length_c   1.000
_cell.angle_alpha   90.00
_cell.angle_beta   90.00
_cell.angle_gamma   90.00
#
_symmetry.space_group_name_H-M   'P 1'
#
loop_
_entity.id
_entity.type
_entity.pdbx_description
1 polymer ?
#
loop_
_entity_poly.entity_id
_entity_poly.type
_entity_poly.pdbx_seq_one_letter_code
_entity_poly.pdbx_strand_id
1 'polypeptide(L)'
;MDSHGHVWVTARIRSPKEQPAFCKDGSNKFSKYFPLAGPSARQVEMYDPKTKQFTMIDTCFAADHNHFDDKDALIFGQTNAIGWLDTATFDKTHDAAASQGWCPAVLDTNGDGKITEWTEPNQAVDPAKDHRINFGAYSIAVNPKDGALWVSGIGERDTTLVRLERGLNPPQTCKAEVYVPPPDKMPVPGSGGVAIGSDGSVWQNWRGAHEILRFDRSKCKVLNGPTATGQQCPEGWTVYKKEGPAFEGAPDDYRTDMLYLTEVDRENALGLGKDVVLAGDVNADSFFVVMPKTGETLTLRVPYPLGFASRHTSGRIDDEKAGWKGRGFWSSYSMYTPWHQEGGKGQRPKIVKFQVRPDPLAK
;
A
#
# COMPACT_ATOMS: atom_id res chain seq x y z
N MET A 1 11.01 2.96 -10.01
CA MET A 1 12.25 2.82 -10.81
C MET A 1 13.29 2.26 -9.87
N ASP A 2 14.12 1.34 -10.33
CA ASP A 2 15.21 0.80 -9.52
C ASP A 2 16.48 1.65 -9.62
N SER A 3 17.56 1.18 -9.00
CA SER A 3 18.89 1.80 -9.00
C SER A 3 19.58 1.81 -10.38
N HIS A 4 19.18 0.96 -11.33
CA HIS A 4 19.71 0.92 -12.70
C HIS A 4 18.97 1.84 -13.68
N GLY A 5 17.83 2.38 -13.26
CA GLY A 5 16.94 3.23 -14.04
C GLY A 5 15.84 2.47 -14.78
N HIS A 6 15.64 1.18 -14.49
CA HIS A 6 14.56 0.41 -15.11
C HIS A 6 13.21 0.77 -14.49
N VAL A 7 12.18 0.76 -15.34
CA VAL A 7 10.80 1.06 -14.97
C VAL A 7 10.03 -0.24 -14.88
N TRP A 8 9.49 -0.53 -13.71
CA TRP A 8 8.73 -1.73 -13.42
C TRP A 8 7.25 -1.42 -13.52
N VAL A 9 6.54 -2.19 -14.35
CA VAL A 9 5.11 -2.03 -14.62
C VAL A 9 4.40 -3.37 -14.48
N THR A 10 3.07 -3.33 -14.41
CA THR A 10 2.24 -4.52 -14.35
C THR A 10 1.49 -4.71 -15.66
N ALA A 11 1.51 -5.91 -16.20
CA ALA A 11 0.91 -6.23 -17.48
C ALA A 11 0.41 -7.67 -17.50
N ARG A 12 -0.48 -8.01 -18.43
CA ARG A 12 -0.94 -9.39 -18.60
C ARG A 12 -0.08 -10.07 -19.64
N ILE A 13 0.78 -10.99 -19.20
CA ILE A 13 1.67 -11.76 -20.10
C ILE A 13 1.05 -13.11 -20.51
N ARG A 14 0.07 -13.59 -19.74
CA ARG A 14 -0.64 -14.85 -19.98
C ARG A 14 -2.09 -14.80 -19.52
N SER A 15 -2.89 -15.81 -19.90
CA SER A 15 -4.26 -15.94 -19.40
C SER A 15 -4.26 -16.08 -17.87
N PRO A 16 -5.17 -15.42 -17.13
CA PRO A 16 -5.22 -15.55 -15.67
C PRO A 16 -5.47 -16.97 -15.17
N LYS A 17 -6.03 -17.84 -16.02
CA LYS A 17 -6.28 -19.26 -15.71
C LYS A 17 -5.06 -20.15 -15.95
N GLU A 18 -4.10 -19.70 -16.74
CA GLU A 18 -2.91 -20.47 -17.13
C GLU A 18 -1.77 -20.22 -16.15
N GLN A 19 -1.97 -20.66 -14.90
CA GLN A 19 -0.96 -20.55 -13.86
C GLN A 19 0.17 -21.59 -14.06
N PRO A 20 1.46 -21.17 -14.13
CA PRO A 20 2.60 -22.06 -14.27
C PRO A 20 2.60 -23.18 -13.25
N ALA A 21 3.07 -24.35 -13.65
CA ALA A 21 3.08 -25.53 -12.78
C ALA A 21 3.86 -25.27 -11.48
N PHE A 22 5.02 -24.62 -11.58
CA PHE A 22 5.88 -24.33 -10.43
C PHE A 22 5.21 -23.46 -9.36
N CYS A 23 4.13 -22.74 -9.67
CA CYS A 23 3.37 -21.97 -8.69
C CYS A 23 2.51 -22.83 -7.76
N LYS A 24 2.26 -24.10 -8.10
CA LYS A 24 1.24 -24.94 -7.43
C LYS A 24 1.59 -26.41 -7.24
N ASP A 25 2.62 -26.93 -7.90
CA ASP A 25 2.97 -28.35 -7.90
C ASP A 25 3.94 -28.79 -6.78
N GLY A 26 4.44 -27.85 -5.97
CA GLY A 26 5.39 -28.13 -4.89
C GLY A 26 6.85 -28.29 -5.35
N SER A 27 7.15 -27.96 -6.60
CA SER A 27 8.53 -28.02 -7.16
C SER A 27 9.51 -27.02 -6.53
N ASN A 28 9.02 -26.01 -5.81
CA ASN A 28 9.85 -25.09 -5.03
C ASN A 28 9.29 -24.91 -3.62
N LYS A 29 10.11 -24.32 -2.73
CA LYS A 29 9.75 -24.14 -1.33
C LYS A 29 8.49 -23.30 -1.11
N PHE A 30 8.19 -22.36 -2.01
CA PHE A 30 7.02 -21.49 -1.88
C PHE A 30 5.74 -22.20 -2.29
N SER A 31 5.72 -22.88 -3.44
CA SER A 31 4.55 -23.67 -3.87
C SER A 31 4.30 -24.88 -2.99
N LYS A 32 5.35 -25.46 -2.39
CA LYS A 32 5.19 -26.53 -1.39
C LYS A 32 4.58 -26.03 -0.09
N TYR A 33 4.88 -24.79 0.32
CA TYR A 33 4.38 -24.21 1.56
C TYR A 33 2.97 -23.63 1.40
N PHE A 34 2.73 -22.91 0.30
CA PHE A 34 1.44 -22.30 -0.01
C PHE A 34 1.24 -22.24 -1.54
N PRO A 35 0.59 -23.24 -2.14
CA PRO A 35 0.31 -23.28 -3.58
C PRO A 35 -0.55 -22.08 -4.03
N LEU A 36 -0.11 -21.37 -5.06
CA LEU A 36 -0.90 -20.34 -5.73
C LEU A 36 -1.50 -20.89 -7.01
N ALA A 37 -2.69 -21.50 -6.92
CA ALA A 37 -3.39 -22.09 -8.06
C ALA A 37 -3.93 -21.05 -9.07
N GLY A 38 -4.04 -19.78 -8.66
CA GLY A 38 -4.59 -18.69 -9.44
C GLY A 38 -6.06 -18.35 -9.08
N PRO A 39 -6.69 -17.42 -9.82
CA PRO A 39 -6.15 -16.77 -11.02
C PRO A 39 -5.09 -15.70 -10.70
N SER A 40 -4.14 -15.49 -11.62
CA SER A 40 -3.15 -14.40 -11.57
C SER A 40 -3.39 -13.42 -12.71
N ALA A 41 -3.97 -12.25 -12.42
CA ALA A 41 -4.54 -11.37 -13.43
C ALA A 41 -3.52 -10.57 -14.27
N ARG A 42 -2.41 -10.18 -13.64
CA ARG A 42 -1.30 -9.37 -14.16
C ARG A 42 0.00 -9.89 -13.55
N GLN A 43 1.09 -9.81 -14.30
CA GLN A 43 2.45 -10.17 -13.94
C GLN A 43 3.34 -8.92 -14.08
N VAL A 44 4.64 -9.10 -13.90
CA VAL A 44 5.61 -8.00 -13.90
C VAL A 44 6.24 -7.84 -15.28
N GLU A 45 6.40 -6.60 -15.71
CA GLU A 45 7.20 -6.21 -16.87
C GLU A 45 8.24 -5.18 -16.46
N MET A 46 9.45 -5.34 -16.96
CA MET A 46 10.55 -4.40 -16.78
C MET A 46 10.83 -3.70 -18.11
N TYR A 47 10.69 -2.37 -18.13
CA TYR A 47 11.10 -1.52 -19.24
C TYR A 47 12.47 -0.92 -18.95
N ASP A 48 13.43 -1.12 -19.85
CA ASP A 48 14.71 -0.44 -19.81
C ASP A 48 14.68 0.82 -20.71
N PRO A 49 14.72 2.04 -20.17
CA PRO A 49 14.72 3.25 -20.98
C PRO A 49 15.94 3.42 -21.88
N LYS A 50 17.09 2.80 -21.55
CA LYS A 50 18.32 2.89 -22.35
C LYS A 50 18.20 2.09 -23.63
N THR A 51 17.73 0.86 -23.54
CA THR A 51 17.56 -0.05 -24.68
C THR A 51 16.17 0.03 -25.32
N LYS A 52 15.21 0.63 -24.63
CA LYS A 52 13.78 0.71 -25.00
C LYS A 52 13.11 -0.65 -25.13
N GLN A 53 13.58 -1.64 -24.37
CA GLN A 53 13.06 -3.00 -24.40
C GLN A 53 12.20 -3.30 -23.18
N PHE A 54 11.16 -4.12 -23.39
CA PHE A 54 10.36 -4.72 -22.33
C PHE A 54 10.81 -6.17 -22.11
N THR A 55 11.00 -6.54 -20.85
CA THR A 55 11.22 -7.91 -20.40
C THR A 55 10.02 -8.36 -19.58
N MET A 56 9.36 -9.43 -20.02
CA MET A 56 8.22 -10.03 -19.33
C MET A 56 8.71 -11.02 -18.26
N ILE A 57 8.17 -10.91 -17.04
CA ILE A 57 8.61 -11.71 -15.88
C ILE A 57 7.39 -12.41 -15.31
N ASP A 58 7.35 -13.73 -15.45
CA ASP A 58 6.19 -14.53 -15.05
C ASP A 58 6.13 -14.79 -13.55
N THR A 59 5.39 -13.94 -12.84
CA THR A 59 5.14 -14.07 -11.41
C THR A 59 3.93 -14.97 -11.12
N CYS A 60 4.05 -15.79 -10.06
CA CYS A 60 2.98 -16.60 -9.53
C CYS A 60 1.88 -15.75 -8.88
N PHE A 61 2.25 -14.68 -8.18
CA PHE A 61 1.31 -13.73 -7.60
C PHE A 61 0.83 -12.71 -8.64
N ALA A 62 -0.37 -12.17 -8.43
CA ALA A 62 -0.87 -11.07 -9.23
C ALA A 62 -0.15 -9.77 -8.86
N ALA A 63 0.37 -9.07 -9.87
CA ALA A 63 1.04 -7.79 -9.69
C ALA A 63 0.03 -6.63 -9.83
N ASP A 64 -0.01 -5.74 -8.84
CA ASP A 64 -0.74 -4.48 -8.89
C ASP A 64 0.05 -3.34 -8.22
N HIS A 65 -0.36 -2.88 -7.04
CA HIS A 65 0.41 -1.90 -6.27
C HIS A 65 1.70 -2.54 -5.78
N ASN A 66 2.77 -1.75 -5.87
CA ASN A 66 4.10 -2.22 -5.60
C ASN A 66 4.93 -1.18 -4.86
N HIS A 67 5.90 -1.66 -4.08
CA HIS A 67 6.84 -0.82 -3.37
C HIS A 67 8.19 -1.52 -3.32
N PHE A 68 9.28 -0.78 -3.53
CA PHE A 68 10.62 -1.31 -3.35
C PHE A 68 10.97 -1.38 -1.86
N ASP A 69 11.58 -2.47 -1.42
CA ASP A 69 12.26 -2.49 -0.14
C ASP A 69 13.68 -1.90 -0.25
N ASP A 70 14.40 -1.90 0.88
CA ASP A 70 15.77 -1.38 0.98
C ASP A 70 16.84 -2.28 0.33
N LYS A 71 16.44 -3.45 -0.18
CA LYS A 71 17.30 -4.46 -0.79
C LYS A 71 16.97 -4.66 -2.28
N ASP A 72 16.33 -3.67 -2.88
CA ASP A 72 15.87 -3.67 -4.27
C ASP A 72 14.88 -4.82 -4.58
N ALA A 73 14.23 -5.44 -3.60
CA ALA A 73 13.13 -6.35 -3.87
C ALA A 73 11.84 -5.55 -4.11
N LEU A 74 11.16 -5.87 -5.22
CA LEU A 74 9.90 -5.26 -5.58
C LEU A 74 8.76 -6.06 -4.96
N ILE A 75 8.08 -5.47 -3.97
CA ILE A 75 7.02 -6.13 -3.21
C ILE A 75 5.66 -5.84 -3.85
N PHE A 76 4.79 -6.85 -3.90
CA PHE A 76 3.44 -6.77 -4.46
C PHE A 76 2.40 -7.34 -3.50
N GLY A 77 1.29 -6.63 -3.34
CA GLY A 77 0.11 -7.14 -2.66
C GLY A 77 -0.79 -7.94 -3.60
N GLN A 78 -1.29 -9.09 -3.14
CA GLN A 78 -2.46 -9.75 -3.72
C GLN A 78 -3.39 -10.24 -2.59
N THR A 79 -4.66 -10.48 -2.90
CA THR A 79 -5.56 -11.10 -1.91
C THR A 79 -4.97 -12.42 -1.41
N ASN A 80 -4.90 -12.59 -0.10
CA ASN A 80 -4.42 -13.77 0.62
C ASN A 80 -2.92 -14.10 0.52
N ALA A 81 -2.10 -13.30 -0.16
CA ALA A 81 -0.65 -13.48 -0.16
C ALA A 81 0.09 -12.18 -0.49
N ILE A 82 1.31 -12.05 0.00
CA ILE A 82 2.20 -10.96 -0.38
C ILE A 82 3.38 -11.57 -1.12
N GLY A 83 3.61 -11.11 -2.34
CA GLY A 83 4.65 -11.57 -3.24
C GLY A 83 5.79 -10.56 -3.35
N TRP A 84 6.95 -11.02 -3.79
CA TRP A 84 8.04 -10.13 -4.17
C TRP A 84 8.87 -10.71 -5.31
N LEU A 85 9.50 -9.81 -6.04
CA LEU A 85 10.53 -10.10 -7.03
C LEU A 85 11.87 -9.55 -6.52
N ASP A 86 12.84 -10.42 -6.33
CA ASP A 86 14.24 -10.05 -6.10
C ASP A 86 14.84 -9.60 -7.43
N THR A 87 14.92 -8.28 -7.63
CA THR A 87 15.40 -7.70 -8.90
C THR A 87 16.88 -7.99 -9.14
N ALA A 88 17.70 -8.05 -8.08
CA ALA A 88 19.12 -8.38 -8.20
C ALA A 88 19.34 -9.83 -8.65
N THR A 89 18.55 -10.77 -8.13
CA THR A 89 18.58 -12.16 -8.60
C THR A 89 18.08 -12.27 -10.04
N PHE A 90 17.04 -11.52 -10.41
CA PHE A 90 16.51 -11.51 -11.78
C PHE A 90 17.51 -10.93 -12.78
N ASP A 91 18.17 -9.81 -12.44
CA ASP A 91 19.18 -9.19 -13.29
C ASP A 91 20.36 -10.13 -13.56
N LYS A 92 20.71 -10.97 -12.59
CA LYS A 92 21.81 -11.93 -12.73
C LYS A 92 21.42 -13.18 -13.53
N THR A 93 20.20 -13.67 -13.36
CA THR A 93 19.81 -15.02 -13.82
C THR A 93 18.83 -15.01 -14.98
N HIS A 94 18.06 -13.92 -15.12
CA HIS A 94 16.87 -13.83 -15.96
C HIS A 94 15.85 -14.97 -15.73
N ASP A 95 15.88 -15.60 -14.55
CA ASP A 95 14.99 -16.68 -14.17
C ASP A 95 13.89 -16.13 -13.26
N ALA A 96 12.69 -16.00 -13.80
CA ALA A 96 11.53 -15.52 -13.05
C ALA A 96 11.17 -16.43 -11.86
N ALA A 97 11.29 -17.76 -12.01
CA ALA A 97 10.91 -18.70 -10.96
C ALA A 97 11.90 -18.67 -9.79
N ALA A 98 13.19 -18.52 -10.07
CA ALA A 98 14.22 -18.41 -9.06
C ALA A 98 14.23 -17.04 -8.35
N SER A 99 13.73 -15.99 -9.00
CA SER A 99 13.80 -14.60 -8.50
C SER A 99 12.58 -14.15 -7.70
N GLN A 100 11.61 -15.03 -7.46
CA GLN A 100 10.36 -14.65 -6.79
C GLN A 100 10.09 -15.44 -5.51
N GLY A 101 9.32 -14.84 -4.62
CA GLY A 101 8.82 -15.48 -3.41
C GLY A 101 7.47 -14.93 -2.99
N TRP A 102 6.78 -15.64 -2.12
CA TRP A 102 5.51 -15.18 -1.55
C TRP A 102 5.24 -15.80 -0.19
N CYS A 103 4.38 -15.16 0.58
CA CYS A 103 3.91 -15.69 1.86
C CYS A 103 2.40 -15.48 2.02
N PRO A 104 1.67 -16.47 2.58
CA PRO A 104 0.34 -16.25 3.12
C PRO A 104 0.42 -15.43 4.42
N ALA A 105 -0.73 -14.93 4.89
CA ALA A 105 -0.84 -14.36 6.22
C ALA A 105 -1.32 -15.43 7.22
N VAL A 106 -0.41 -15.86 8.09
CA VAL A 106 -0.70 -16.81 9.17
C VAL A 106 -0.41 -16.14 10.51
N LEU A 107 -1.42 -16.17 11.39
CA LEU A 107 -1.35 -15.65 12.75
C LEU A 107 -0.82 -16.73 13.68
N ASP A 108 0.12 -16.36 14.52
CA ASP A 108 0.65 -17.18 15.63
C ASP A 108 -0.39 -17.26 16.75
N THR A 109 -1.48 -17.99 16.51
CA THR A 109 -2.63 -18.07 17.45
C THR A 109 -2.37 -18.99 18.62
N ASN A 110 -1.46 -19.96 18.48
CA ASN A 110 -1.04 -20.80 19.59
C ASN A 110 -0.05 -20.07 20.53
N GLY A 111 0.59 -18.99 20.07
CA GLY A 111 1.44 -18.10 20.86
C GLY A 111 2.86 -18.62 21.08
N ASP A 112 3.33 -19.60 20.32
CA ASP A 112 4.66 -20.19 20.48
C ASP A 112 5.80 -19.39 19.82
N GLY A 113 5.44 -18.34 19.07
CA GLY A 113 6.38 -17.42 18.44
C GLY A 113 6.75 -17.79 17.00
N LYS A 114 6.30 -18.94 16.48
CA LYS A 114 6.63 -19.47 15.15
C LYS A 114 5.37 -19.89 14.41
N ILE A 115 5.44 -19.84 13.07
CA ILE A 115 4.39 -20.43 12.25
C ILE A 115 4.76 -21.88 11.93
N THR A 116 3.88 -22.81 12.29
CA THR A 116 4.03 -24.25 12.11
C THR A 116 2.87 -24.81 11.28
N GLU A 117 2.09 -25.75 11.82
CA GLU A 117 0.84 -26.15 11.20
C GLU A 117 -0.25 -25.13 11.51
N TRP A 118 -1.08 -24.82 10.52
CA TRP A 118 -2.20 -23.90 10.70
C TRP A 118 -3.54 -24.52 10.29
N THR A 119 -4.59 -23.92 10.83
CA THR A 119 -5.96 -24.06 10.34
C THR A 119 -6.24 -23.05 9.24
N GLU A 120 -7.07 -23.42 8.26
CA GLU A 120 -7.47 -22.55 7.16
C GLU A 120 -8.60 -21.58 7.58
N PRO A 121 -8.82 -20.45 6.85
CA PRO A 121 -9.76 -19.41 7.27
C PRO A 121 -11.22 -19.86 7.45
N ASN A 122 -11.61 -20.96 6.80
CA ASN A 122 -12.96 -21.53 6.90
C ASN A 122 -13.06 -22.66 7.95
N GLN A 123 -11.98 -22.92 8.68
CA GLN A 123 -11.91 -23.90 9.75
C GLN A 123 -11.97 -23.20 11.11
N ALA A 124 -12.40 -23.92 12.14
CA ALA A 124 -12.34 -23.40 13.50
C ALA A 124 -10.88 -23.23 13.93
N VAL A 125 -10.59 -22.17 14.69
CA VAL A 125 -9.27 -21.96 15.29
C VAL A 125 -8.99 -23.12 16.26
N ASP A 126 -7.85 -23.77 16.08
CA ASP A 126 -7.35 -24.83 16.95
C ASP A 126 -6.30 -24.24 17.91
N PRO A 127 -6.48 -24.31 19.25
CA PRO A 127 -5.52 -23.77 20.20
C PRO A 127 -4.10 -24.35 20.11
N ALA A 128 -3.93 -25.53 19.51
CA ALA A 128 -2.63 -26.16 19.30
C ALA A 128 -1.95 -25.75 17.98
N LYS A 129 -2.65 -25.01 17.12
CA LYS A 129 -2.18 -24.62 15.78
C LYS A 129 -2.25 -23.12 15.57
N ASP A 130 -1.56 -22.69 14.52
CA ASP A 130 -1.70 -21.35 13.99
C ASP A 130 -3.00 -21.22 13.18
N HIS A 131 -3.33 -19.99 12.78
CA HIS A 131 -4.51 -19.74 11.97
C HIS A 131 -4.20 -18.83 10.78
N ARG A 132 -4.46 -19.33 9.57
CA ARG A 132 -4.37 -18.53 8.36
C ARG A 132 -5.61 -17.65 8.25
N ILE A 133 -5.42 -16.39 7.88
CA ILE A 133 -6.52 -15.46 7.63
C ILE A 133 -6.72 -15.23 6.13
N ASN A 134 -7.94 -14.84 5.78
CA ASN A 134 -8.18 -14.14 4.52
C ASN A 134 -7.91 -12.65 4.72
N PHE A 135 -7.29 -12.01 3.74
CA PHE A 135 -7.01 -10.57 3.78
C PHE A 135 -6.91 -9.97 2.37
N GLY A 136 -7.25 -8.69 2.27
CA GLY A 136 -6.95 -7.88 1.10
C GLY A 136 -5.55 -7.26 1.18
N ALA A 137 -4.86 -7.18 0.05
CA ALA A 137 -3.60 -6.44 -0.07
C ALA A 137 -3.61 -5.62 -1.36
N TYR A 138 -4.50 -4.62 -1.37
CA TYR A 138 -4.61 -3.66 -2.45
C TYR A 138 -3.52 -2.60 -2.36
N SER A 139 -3.31 -2.01 -1.18
CA SER A 139 -2.23 -1.05 -0.92
C SER A 139 -1.14 -1.73 -0.09
N ILE A 140 0.12 -1.32 -0.31
CA ILE A 140 1.28 -1.88 0.36
C ILE A 140 2.30 -0.81 0.72
N ALA A 141 2.86 -0.92 1.91
CA ALA A 141 3.95 -0.09 2.38
C ALA A 141 5.01 -0.96 3.07
N VAL A 142 6.28 -0.59 2.89
CA VAL A 142 7.41 -1.23 3.58
C VAL A 142 7.84 -0.35 4.74
N ASN A 143 7.91 -0.93 5.93
CA ASN A 143 8.39 -0.23 7.11
C ASN A 143 9.92 -0.10 7.04
N PRO A 144 10.48 1.12 6.97
CA PRO A 144 11.92 1.30 6.85
C PRO A 144 12.70 0.90 8.12
N LYS A 145 12.02 0.71 9.26
CA LYS A 145 12.69 0.35 10.52
C LYS A 145 12.99 -1.13 10.68
N ASP A 146 12.08 -2.00 10.21
CA ASP A 146 12.15 -3.44 10.43
C ASP A 146 11.94 -4.26 9.15
N GLY A 147 11.69 -3.61 8.00
CA GLY A 147 11.40 -4.26 6.73
C GLY A 147 10.06 -5.01 6.69
N ALA A 148 9.22 -4.84 7.71
CA ALA A 148 7.90 -5.45 7.74
C ALA A 148 6.99 -4.81 6.69
N LEU A 149 6.17 -5.66 6.08
CA LEU A 149 5.22 -5.27 5.05
C LEU A 149 3.90 -4.95 5.72
N TRP A 150 3.28 -3.83 5.37
CA TRP A 150 1.94 -3.48 5.82
C TRP A 150 1.03 -3.36 4.62
N VAL A 151 -0.13 -4.00 4.71
CA VAL A 151 -1.10 -4.04 3.61
C VAL A 151 -2.52 -3.83 4.12
N SER A 152 -3.33 -3.31 3.21
CA SER A 152 -4.76 -3.09 3.40
C SER A 152 -5.50 -3.48 2.11
N GLY A 153 -6.73 -3.95 2.22
CA GLY A 153 -7.58 -4.26 1.07
C GLY A 153 -8.26 -3.03 0.45
N ILE A 154 -9.23 -3.29 -0.42
CA ILE A 154 -10.11 -2.27 -1.06
C ILE A 154 -11.60 -2.61 -0.94
N GLY A 155 -11.94 -3.69 -0.22
CA GLY A 155 -13.32 -4.12 -0.05
C GLY A 155 -14.13 -3.14 0.78
N GLU A 156 -15.38 -2.88 0.40
CA GLU A 156 -16.28 -1.96 1.12
C GLU A 156 -16.61 -2.41 2.56
N ARG A 157 -16.32 -3.67 2.89
CA ARG A 157 -16.47 -4.23 4.24
C ARG A 157 -15.14 -4.69 4.84
N ASP A 158 -14.03 -4.46 4.15
CA ASP A 158 -12.71 -4.79 4.68
C ASP A 158 -12.34 -3.75 5.74
N THR A 159 -11.89 -4.23 6.88
CA THR A 159 -11.57 -3.42 8.07
C THR A 159 -10.16 -3.73 8.59
N THR A 160 -9.39 -4.49 7.82
CA THR A 160 -8.14 -5.08 8.28
C THR A 160 -6.94 -4.26 7.84
N LEU A 161 -5.98 -4.15 8.76
CA LEU A 161 -4.61 -3.74 8.52
C LEU A 161 -3.73 -4.94 8.85
N VAL A 162 -3.04 -5.49 7.86
CA VAL A 162 -2.21 -6.68 8.03
C VAL A 162 -0.74 -6.29 8.00
N ARG A 163 0.01 -6.71 9.01
CA ARG A 163 1.48 -6.69 9.02
C ARG A 163 1.97 -8.07 8.65
N LEU A 164 2.97 -8.17 7.77
CA LEU A 164 3.67 -9.40 7.46
C LEU A 164 5.17 -9.19 7.64
N GLU A 165 5.78 -10.05 8.45
CA GLU A 165 7.22 -10.16 8.59
C GLU A 165 7.70 -11.37 7.77
N ARG A 166 8.66 -11.16 6.85
CA ARG A 166 9.20 -12.26 6.02
C ARG A 166 10.13 -13.20 6.82
N GLY A 167 10.80 -12.66 7.83
CA GLY A 167 11.87 -13.35 8.55
C GLY A 167 13.08 -13.65 7.66
N LEU A 168 14.01 -14.47 8.17
CA LEU A 168 15.29 -14.76 7.50
C LEU A 168 15.21 -15.88 6.45
N ASN A 169 14.19 -16.74 6.50
CA ASN A 169 14.03 -17.86 5.57
C ASN A 169 12.55 -18.04 5.18
N PRO A 170 12.00 -17.10 4.38
CA PRO A 170 10.65 -17.26 3.86
C PRO A 170 10.55 -18.48 2.92
N PRO A 171 9.39 -19.15 2.86
CA PRO A 171 8.16 -18.76 3.54
C PRO A 171 8.00 -19.28 4.98
N GLN A 172 8.86 -20.18 5.45
CA GLN A 172 8.71 -20.83 6.76
C GLN A 172 8.83 -19.87 7.95
N THR A 173 9.55 -18.76 7.77
CA THR A 173 9.67 -17.72 8.80
C THR A 173 8.66 -16.59 8.65
N CYS A 174 7.75 -16.67 7.67
CA CYS A 174 6.74 -15.64 7.49
C CYS A 174 5.72 -15.68 8.62
N LYS A 175 5.49 -14.53 9.26
CA LYS A 175 4.50 -14.37 10.34
C LYS A 175 3.66 -13.12 10.08
N ALA A 176 2.35 -13.26 10.24
CA ALA A 176 1.44 -12.15 10.11
C ALA A 176 0.86 -11.71 11.45
N GLU A 177 0.44 -10.46 11.48
CA GLU A 177 -0.41 -9.88 12.50
C GLU A 177 -1.56 -9.16 11.79
N VAL A 178 -2.71 -9.07 12.44
CA VAL A 178 -3.86 -8.33 11.92
C VAL A 178 -4.37 -7.36 12.97
N TYR A 179 -4.73 -6.17 12.51
CA TYR A 179 -5.24 -5.08 13.33
C TYR A 179 -6.51 -4.53 12.72
N VAL A 180 -7.50 -4.28 13.56
CA VAL A 180 -8.79 -3.70 13.19
C VAL A 180 -9.06 -2.55 14.17
N PRO A 181 -9.38 -1.33 13.67
CA PRO A 181 -9.76 -0.24 14.55
C PRO A 181 -10.97 -0.62 15.43
N PRO A 182 -11.05 -0.09 16.65
CA PRO A 182 -12.29 -0.08 17.42
C PRO A 182 -13.45 0.49 16.58
N PRO A 183 -14.69 -0.04 16.67
CA PRO A 183 -15.81 0.40 15.84
C PRO A 183 -16.11 1.91 15.95
N ASP A 184 -15.89 2.51 17.12
CA ASP A 184 -16.05 3.96 17.36
C ASP A 184 -15.01 4.83 16.65
N LYS A 185 -13.86 4.24 16.25
CA LYS A 185 -12.80 4.92 15.49
C LYS A 185 -12.90 4.75 13.97
N MET A 186 -13.84 3.92 13.51
CA MET A 186 -14.07 3.63 12.09
C MET A 186 -15.59 3.46 11.85
N PRO A 187 -16.36 4.56 11.92
CA PRO A 187 -17.81 4.53 11.74
C PRO A 187 -18.22 4.18 10.30
N VAL A 188 -17.33 4.45 9.32
CA VAL A 188 -17.51 4.07 7.92
C VAL A 188 -16.50 2.97 7.57
N PRO A 189 -16.93 1.70 7.40
CA PRO A 189 -16.03 0.62 7.05
C PRO A 189 -15.56 0.71 5.58
N GLY A 190 -14.44 0.07 5.30
CA GLY A 190 -13.87 -0.05 3.96
C GLY A 190 -12.40 0.36 3.95
N SER A 191 -11.49 -0.59 3.85
CA SER A 191 -10.06 -0.30 3.87
C SER A 191 -9.64 0.52 2.65
N GLY A 192 -8.78 1.52 2.87
CA GLY A 192 -8.17 2.36 1.83
C GLY A 192 -6.66 2.15 1.73
N GLY A 193 -5.92 3.20 1.37
CA GLY A 193 -4.47 3.15 1.23
C GLY A 193 -3.72 3.06 2.55
N VAL A 194 -2.54 2.43 2.54
CA VAL A 194 -1.61 2.38 3.66
C VAL A 194 -0.29 3.03 3.28
N ALA A 195 0.27 3.83 4.19
CA ALA A 195 1.58 4.42 4.05
C ALA A 195 2.33 4.38 5.38
N ILE A 196 3.66 4.51 5.34
CA ILE A 196 4.51 4.43 6.53
C ILE A 196 5.47 5.62 6.54
N GLY A 197 5.56 6.31 7.68
CA GLY A 197 6.56 7.35 7.90
C GLY A 197 7.96 6.80 8.13
N SER A 198 8.98 7.66 8.03
CA SER A 198 10.37 7.28 8.30
C SER A 198 10.58 6.76 9.74
N ASP A 199 9.70 7.16 10.66
CA ASP A 199 9.66 6.72 12.06
C ASP A 199 8.93 5.38 12.27
N GLY A 200 8.46 4.71 11.22
CA GLY A 200 7.69 3.47 11.29
C GLY A 200 6.24 3.65 11.74
N SER A 201 5.73 4.88 11.86
CA SER A 201 4.31 5.13 12.07
C SER A 201 3.52 4.66 10.86
N VAL A 202 2.52 3.81 11.08
CA VAL A 202 1.65 3.30 10.02
C VAL A 202 0.44 4.22 9.90
N TRP A 203 0.09 4.59 8.68
CA TRP A 203 -1.02 5.48 8.36
C TRP A 203 -1.94 4.80 7.38
N GLN A 204 -3.24 4.87 7.63
CA GLN A 204 -4.24 4.27 6.78
C GLN A 204 -5.45 5.19 6.67
N ASN A 205 -5.90 5.46 5.44
CA ASN A 205 -7.23 6.02 5.23
C ASN A 205 -8.23 4.90 4.96
N TRP A 206 -9.50 5.21 5.16
CA TRP A 206 -10.62 4.32 4.87
C TRP A 206 -11.36 4.83 3.64
N ARG A 207 -11.77 3.92 2.76
CA ARG A 207 -12.36 4.22 1.47
C ARG A 207 -13.70 4.94 1.66
N GLY A 208 -13.84 6.09 1.01
CA GLY A 208 -15.06 6.90 1.12
C GLY A 208 -15.21 7.58 2.49
N ALA A 209 -14.28 7.34 3.40
CA ALA A 209 -14.20 8.00 4.68
C ALA A 209 -13.42 9.31 4.57
N HIS A 210 -13.48 10.10 5.63
CA HIS A 210 -12.91 11.45 5.73
C HIS A 210 -11.94 11.52 6.88
N GLU A 211 -11.27 10.40 7.13
CA GLU A 211 -10.31 10.27 8.20
C GLU A 211 -9.08 9.51 7.74
N ILE A 212 -7.96 9.89 8.31
CA ILE A 212 -6.72 9.13 8.27
C ILE A 212 -6.46 8.65 9.70
N LEU A 213 -6.19 7.36 9.84
CA LEU A 213 -5.83 6.76 11.11
C LEU A 213 -4.32 6.53 11.15
N ARG A 214 -3.71 6.89 12.28
CA ARG A 214 -2.36 6.43 12.64
C ARG A 214 -2.47 5.20 13.51
N PHE A 215 -1.70 4.17 13.19
CA PHE A 215 -1.50 2.99 14.02
C PHE A 215 -0.08 2.93 14.58
N ASP A 216 0.02 2.87 15.90
CA ASP A 216 1.27 2.74 16.65
C ASP A 216 1.34 1.37 17.32
N ARG A 217 1.99 0.43 16.63
CA ARG A 217 2.19 -0.95 17.10
C ARG A 217 2.93 -1.03 18.44
N SER A 218 3.75 -0.03 18.78
CA SER A 218 4.52 -0.05 20.04
C SER A 218 3.65 0.08 21.29
N LYS A 219 2.40 0.54 21.13
CA LYS A 219 1.42 0.63 22.21
C LYS A 219 0.71 -0.70 22.49
N CYS A 220 0.80 -1.66 21.58
CA CYS A 220 0.08 -2.92 21.70
C CYS A 220 0.67 -3.82 22.79
N LYS A 221 -0.19 -4.26 23.72
CA LYS A 221 0.19 -5.21 24.78
C LYS A 221 0.29 -6.65 24.30
N VAL A 222 -0.48 -7.00 23.28
CA VAL A 222 -0.59 -8.36 22.73
C VAL A 222 -0.32 -8.31 21.22
N LEU A 223 0.59 -9.16 20.76
CA LEU A 223 1.03 -9.23 19.35
C LEU A 223 0.83 -10.61 18.72
N ASN A 224 0.60 -11.64 19.54
CA ASN A 224 0.31 -13.02 19.14
C ASN A 224 -0.53 -13.73 20.22
N GLY A 225 -0.86 -14.99 19.97
CA GLY A 225 -1.71 -15.81 20.84
C GLY A 225 -3.19 -15.74 20.48
N PRO A 226 -4.05 -16.42 21.26
CA PRO A 226 -5.43 -16.73 20.89
C PRO A 226 -6.35 -15.51 20.81
N THR A 227 -5.93 -14.36 21.34
CA THR A 227 -6.69 -13.11 21.32
C THR A 227 -6.16 -12.08 20.32
N ALA A 228 -5.03 -12.35 19.66
CA ALA A 228 -4.39 -11.44 18.69
C ALA A 228 -5.02 -11.53 17.29
N THR A 229 -6.34 -11.36 17.21
CA THR A 229 -7.15 -11.66 16.02
C THR A 229 -7.78 -10.41 15.36
N GLY A 230 -7.30 -9.21 15.68
CA GLY A 230 -7.70 -7.94 15.06
C GLY A 230 -7.84 -6.79 16.06
N GLN A 231 -8.70 -6.94 17.06
CA GLN A 231 -9.05 -5.85 17.98
C GLN A 231 -8.20 -5.79 19.26
N GLN A 232 -7.11 -6.54 19.34
CA GLN A 232 -6.26 -6.66 20.53
C GLN A 232 -5.48 -5.39 20.91
N CYS A 233 -5.47 -4.36 20.06
CA CYS A 233 -4.68 -3.14 20.27
C CYS A 233 -5.50 -1.85 20.05
N PRO A 234 -6.58 -1.61 20.82
CA PRO A 234 -7.39 -0.40 20.70
C PRO A 234 -6.61 0.90 20.97
N GLU A 235 -5.58 0.84 21.81
CA GLU A 235 -4.71 1.95 22.21
C GLU A 235 -3.74 2.42 21.12
N GLY A 236 -3.49 1.58 20.10
CA GLY A 236 -2.60 1.88 18.98
C GLY A 236 -3.18 2.90 17.99
N TRP A 237 -4.49 3.10 18.00
CA TRP A 237 -5.19 3.88 16.98
C TRP A 237 -5.43 5.34 17.36
N THR A 238 -5.05 6.26 16.48
CA THR A 238 -5.37 7.70 16.56
C THR A 238 -6.09 8.14 15.29
N VAL A 239 -7.18 8.90 15.40
CA VAL A 239 -8.02 9.32 14.26
C VAL A 239 -7.79 10.80 13.97
N TYR A 240 -7.60 11.14 12.70
CA TYR A 240 -7.55 12.52 12.21
C TYR A 240 -8.69 12.73 11.23
N LYS A 241 -9.70 13.51 11.64
CA LYS A 241 -10.88 13.79 10.83
C LYS A 241 -10.65 15.01 9.92
N LYS A 242 -11.21 14.94 8.73
CA LYS A 242 -11.29 16.01 7.74
C LYS A 242 -12.69 16.61 7.79
N GLU A 243 -12.76 17.92 7.88
CA GLU A 243 -14.01 18.64 7.65
C GLU A 243 -14.32 18.72 6.15
N GLY A 244 -15.60 18.70 5.81
CA GLY A 244 -16.03 18.75 4.42
C GLY A 244 -17.53 18.95 4.26
N PRO A 245 -18.02 19.07 3.02
CA PRO A 245 -19.43 19.13 2.75
C PRO A 245 -20.11 17.78 3.02
N ALA A 246 -21.41 17.83 3.32
CA ALA A 246 -22.29 16.67 3.41
C ALA A 246 -23.59 16.95 2.63
N PHE A 247 -24.28 15.90 2.19
CA PHE A 247 -25.63 16.05 1.66
C PHE A 247 -26.61 16.40 2.80
N GLU A 248 -27.70 17.08 2.46
CA GLU A 248 -28.77 17.36 3.43
C GLU A 248 -29.33 16.04 4.00
N GLY A 249 -29.38 15.95 5.33
CA GLY A 249 -29.83 14.75 6.05
C GLY A 249 -28.83 13.59 6.11
N ALA A 250 -27.59 13.77 5.62
CA ALA A 250 -26.55 12.76 5.77
C ALA A 250 -26.15 12.58 7.24
N PRO A 251 -25.75 11.36 7.68
CA PRO A 251 -25.21 11.15 9.01
C PRO A 251 -23.91 11.94 9.24
N ASP A 252 -23.61 12.23 10.50
CA ASP A 252 -22.49 13.10 10.91
C ASP A 252 -21.11 12.62 10.47
N ASP A 253 -20.91 11.33 10.20
CA ASP A 253 -19.63 10.77 9.75
C ASP A 253 -19.50 10.69 8.21
N TYR A 254 -20.52 11.13 7.46
CA TYR A 254 -20.52 11.07 6.00
C TYR A 254 -20.24 12.44 5.39
N ARG A 255 -19.32 12.48 4.44
CA ARG A 255 -18.88 13.70 3.74
C ARG A 255 -18.61 13.38 2.26
N THR A 256 -18.53 14.40 1.40
CA THR A 256 -18.57 14.21 -0.06
C THR A 256 -17.21 14.09 -0.77
N ASP A 257 -16.16 14.72 -0.25
CA ASP A 257 -14.81 14.80 -0.84
C ASP A 257 -14.11 13.43 -1.07
N MET A 258 -14.27 12.48 -0.13
CA MET A 258 -13.77 11.10 -0.13
C MET A 258 -12.24 10.95 -0.28
N LEU A 259 -11.58 10.36 0.70
CA LEU A 259 -10.15 10.04 0.63
C LEU A 259 -9.90 8.71 -0.10
N TYR A 260 -8.80 8.62 -0.87
CA TYR A 260 -8.48 7.41 -1.66
C TYR A 260 -7.22 6.65 -1.22
N LEU A 261 -6.02 7.13 -1.56
CA LEU A 261 -4.77 6.56 -1.03
C LEU A 261 -4.09 7.58 -0.13
N THR A 262 -3.58 7.08 0.99
CA THR A 262 -2.68 7.81 1.89
C THR A 262 -1.25 7.64 1.40
N GLU A 263 -0.49 8.72 1.46
CA GLU A 263 0.94 8.77 1.18
C GLU A 263 1.66 9.56 2.27
N VAL A 264 2.97 9.35 2.39
CA VAL A 264 3.81 10.12 3.30
C VAL A 264 4.94 10.79 2.52
N ASP A 265 4.98 12.12 2.56
CA ASP A 265 6.11 12.91 2.05
C ASP A 265 7.27 12.84 3.05
N ARG A 266 8.01 11.72 3.00
CA ARG A 266 9.16 11.45 3.88
C ARG A 266 10.27 12.50 3.73
N GLU A 267 10.45 13.02 2.52
CA GLU A 267 11.60 13.85 2.16
C GLU A 267 11.32 15.35 2.06
N ASN A 268 10.16 15.81 2.52
CA ASN A 268 9.80 17.23 2.51
C ASN A 268 9.78 17.83 1.08
N ALA A 269 9.28 17.05 0.12
CA ALA A 269 9.07 17.50 -1.25
C ALA A 269 8.12 18.70 -1.34
N LEU A 270 7.11 18.76 -0.46
CA LEU A 270 6.13 19.85 -0.38
C LEU A 270 6.62 21.09 0.38
N GLY A 271 7.76 21.02 1.06
CA GLY A 271 8.25 22.13 1.88
C GLY A 271 7.53 22.31 3.24
N LEU A 272 6.59 21.42 3.57
CA LEU A 272 5.81 21.46 4.82
C LEU A 272 6.49 20.76 6.01
N GLY A 273 7.59 20.05 5.78
CA GLY A 273 8.30 19.24 6.75
C GLY A 273 8.48 17.80 6.27
N LYS A 274 9.29 17.02 7.00
CA LYS A 274 9.43 15.58 6.75
C LYS A 274 8.24 14.81 7.32
N ASP A 275 7.95 13.68 6.69
CA ASP A 275 6.90 12.73 7.06
C ASP A 275 5.48 13.31 7.04
N VAL A 276 5.25 14.36 6.27
CA VAL A 276 3.89 14.93 6.14
C VAL A 276 2.98 13.90 5.48
N VAL A 277 1.88 13.59 6.15
CA VAL A 277 0.93 12.57 5.69
C VAL A 277 -0.15 13.26 4.87
N LEU A 278 -0.53 12.67 3.74
CA LEU A 278 -1.59 13.22 2.91
C LEU A 278 -2.40 12.16 2.21
N ALA A 279 -3.65 12.51 1.90
CA ALA A 279 -4.51 11.72 1.03
C ALA A 279 -5.20 12.65 0.02
N GLY A 280 -5.33 12.18 -1.22
CA GLY A 280 -6.07 12.90 -2.25
C GLY A 280 -7.58 12.82 -2.01
N ASP A 281 -8.26 13.96 -2.15
CA ASP A 281 -9.71 13.99 -2.28
C ASP A 281 -10.08 13.59 -3.72
N VAL A 282 -10.97 12.61 -3.89
CA VAL A 282 -11.37 12.18 -5.25
C VAL A 282 -12.57 12.94 -5.81
N ASN A 283 -13.34 13.61 -4.96
CA ASN A 283 -14.47 14.46 -5.32
C ASN A 283 -14.25 15.94 -4.96
N ALA A 284 -13.02 16.32 -4.58
CA ALA A 284 -12.65 17.70 -4.38
C ALA A 284 -11.25 17.96 -4.91
N ASP A 285 -11.00 19.20 -5.35
CA ASP A 285 -9.71 19.60 -5.92
C ASP A 285 -8.66 19.84 -4.83
N SER A 286 -8.39 18.85 -3.97
CA SER A 286 -7.50 19.05 -2.81
C SER A 286 -6.81 17.78 -2.30
N PHE A 287 -5.89 18.01 -1.38
CA PHE A 287 -5.34 16.99 -0.49
C PHE A 287 -5.71 17.31 0.95
N PHE A 288 -6.12 16.30 1.70
CA PHE A 288 -6.15 16.34 3.15
C PHE A 288 -4.77 15.99 3.69
N VAL A 289 -4.27 16.80 4.62
CA VAL A 289 -2.92 16.68 5.15
C VAL A 289 -2.96 16.62 6.66
N VAL A 290 -2.15 15.73 7.23
CA VAL A 290 -1.92 15.60 8.67
C VAL A 290 -0.44 15.85 8.94
N MET A 291 -0.16 16.82 9.81
CA MET A 291 1.17 17.11 10.30
C MET A 291 1.51 16.12 11.43
N PRO A 292 2.38 15.13 11.22
CA PRO A 292 2.52 13.99 12.14
C PRO A 292 3.00 14.39 13.54
N LYS A 293 3.77 15.48 13.66
CA LYS A 293 4.37 15.94 14.92
C LYS A 293 3.38 16.68 15.82
N THR A 294 2.47 17.44 15.23
CA THR A 294 1.53 18.30 15.96
C THR A 294 0.11 17.72 15.98
N GLY A 295 -0.22 16.86 15.02
CA GLY A 295 -1.57 16.40 14.76
C GLY A 295 -2.45 17.47 14.08
N GLU A 296 -1.89 18.62 13.73
CA GLU A 296 -2.59 19.66 12.98
C GLU A 296 -2.96 19.14 11.60
N THR A 297 -4.15 19.53 11.14
CA THR A 297 -4.65 19.14 9.82
C THR A 297 -4.83 20.36 8.93
N LEU A 298 -4.60 20.18 7.64
CA LEU A 298 -4.76 21.24 6.64
C LEU A 298 -5.31 20.68 5.33
N THR A 299 -5.85 21.58 4.51
CA THR A 299 -6.32 21.26 3.15
C THR A 299 -5.44 21.98 2.14
N LEU A 300 -4.71 21.22 1.32
CA LEU A 300 -3.98 21.79 0.18
C LEU A 300 -4.91 21.85 -1.03
N ARG A 301 -5.41 23.04 -1.33
CA ARG A 301 -6.29 23.29 -2.49
C ARG A 301 -5.48 23.35 -3.78
N VAL A 302 -5.91 22.58 -4.78
CA VAL A 302 -5.38 22.61 -6.15
C VAL A 302 -6.33 23.45 -7.01
N PRO A 303 -5.97 24.69 -7.36
CA PRO A 303 -6.87 25.57 -8.12
C PRO A 303 -6.98 25.18 -9.60
N TYR A 304 -6.04 24.39 -10.12
CA TYR A 304 -5.99 23.96 -11.52
C TYR A 304 -5.18 22.66 -11.67
N PRO A 305 -5.58 21.72 -12.55
CA PRO A 305 -6.79 21.72 -13.38
C PRO A 305 -8.08 21.65 -12.56
N LEU A 306 -9.18 22.17 -13.09
CA LEU A 306 -10.49 22.06 -12.42
C LEU A 306 -10.97 20.60 -12.40
N GLY A 307 -11.57 20.17 -11.29
CA GLY A 307 -12.00 18.78 -11.13
C GLY A 307 -10.83 17.82 -10.96
N PHE A 308 -9.73 18.28 -10.36
CA PHE A 308 -8.53 17.51 -10.06
C PHE A 308 -8.89 16.32 -9.15
N ALA A 309 -8.66 15.12 -9.66
CA ALA A 309 -8.98 13.86 -8.99
C ALA A 309 -7.68 13.08 -8.71
N SER A 310 -7.10 13.31 -7.53
CA SER A 310 -5.89 12.64 -7.09
C SER A 310 -6.18 11.23 -6.59
N ARG A 311 -5.33 10.27 -6.97
CA ARG A 311 -5.41 8.89 -6.45
C ARG A 311 -4.13 8.36 -5.84
N HIS A 312 -2.99 8.78 -6.35
CA HIS A 312 -1.70 8.42 -5.81
C HIS A 312 -0.75 9.61 -5.98
N THR A 313 0.21 9.70 -5.08
CA THR A 313 1.21 10.76 -5.09
C THR A 313 2.58 10.25 -4.72
N SER A 314 3.61 10.94 -5.19
CA SER A 314 4.99 10.63 -4.84
C SER A 314 5.83 11.89 -4.84
N GLY A 315 6.67 12.04 -3.81
CA GLY A 315 7.66 13.10 -3.71
C GLY A 315 9.01 12.65 -4.26
N ARG A 316 9.75 13.57 -4.89
CA ARG A 316 11.15 13.34 -5.31
C ARG A 316 11.94 14.63 -5.11
N ILE A 317 13.17 14.46 -4.64
CA ILE A 317 14.16 15.53 -4.58
C ILE A 317 15.11 15.31 -5.76
N ASP A 318 15.00 16.18 -6.77
CA ASP A 318 15.82 16.21 -7.97
C ASP A 318 17.21 16.79 -7.68
N ASP A 319 17.29 17.84 -6.85
CA ASP A 319 18.53 18.48 -6.41
C ASP A 319 18.35 19.12 -5.02
N GLU A 320 19.01 18.57 -4.01
CA GLU A 320 18.95 19.09 -2.64
C GLU A 320 19.45 20.54 -2.51
N LYS A 321 20.35 20.98 -3.40
CA LYS A 321 20.97 22.31 -3.38
C LYS A 321 20.15 23.36 -4.10
N ALA A 322 19.17 22.97 -4.92
CA ALA A 322 18.33 23.89 -5.70
C ALA A 322 17.13 24.44 -4.91
N GLY A 323 17.05 24.21 -3.60
CA GLY A 323 15.94 24.67 -2.76
C GLY A 323 14.60 24.09 -3.23
N TRP A 324 13.54 24.90 -3.25
CA TRP A 324 12.21 24.45 -3.67
C TRP A 324 12.12 24.02 -5.15
N LYS A 325 13.02 24.54 -6.01
CA LYS A 325 13.06 24.19 -7.43
C LYS A 325 13.59 22.78 -7.69
N GLY A 326 14.45 22.29 -6.79
CA GLY A 326 14.96 20.93 -6.82
C GLY A 326 13.99 19.91 -6.24
N ARG A 327 12.80 20.33 -5.79
CA ARG A 327 11.78 19.43 -5.26
C ARG A 327 10.62 19.34 -6.23
N GLY A 328 10.03 18.15 -6.29
CA GLY A 328 8.78 17.94 -6.98
C GLY A 328 7.88 17.02 -6.17
N PHE A 329 6.60 17.31 -6.24
CA PHE A 329 5.57 16.41 -5.76
C PHE A 329 4.68 16.07 -6.94
N TRP A 330 4.56 14.79 -7.27
CA TRP A 330 3.79 14.33 -8.42
C TRP A 330 2.51 13.68 -7.93
N SER A 331 1.42 13.94 -8.63
CA SER A 331 0.15 13.28 -8.40
C SER A 331 -0.46 12.82 -9.72
N SER A 332 -1.09 11.66 -9.67
CA SER A 332 -1.91 11.18 -10.77
C SER A 332 -3.22 11.96 -10.83
N TYR A 333 -3.57 12.54 -11.97
CA TYR A 333 -4.91 13.03 -12.24
C TYR A 333 -5.70 11.96 -13.01
N SER A 334 -6.47 11.17 -12.24
CA SER A 334 -6.91 9.82 -12.64
C SER A 334 -8.43 9.64 -12.58
N MET A 335 -9.18 10.61 -13.14
CA MET A 335 -10.62 10.46 -13.32
C MET A 335 -10.91 9.26 -14.24
N TYR A 336 -11.90 8.42 -13.89
CA TYR A 336 -12.30 7.28 -14.74
C TYR A 336 -12.87 7.72 -16.11
N THR A 337 -13.45 8.91 -16.14
CA THR A 337 -14.08 9.52 -17.32
C THR A 337 -13.40 10.87 -17.62
N PRO A 338 -12.14 10.89 -18.11
CA PRO A 338 -11.40 12.14 -18.32
C PRO A 338 -12.08 13.07 -19.33
N TRP A 339 -12.99 12.56 -20.18
CA TRP A 339 -13.77 13.37 -21.11
C TRP A 339 -14.91 14.17 -20.47
N HIS A 340 -15.23 13.93 -19.19
CA HIS A 340 -16.13 14.78 -18.39
C HIS A 340 -15.39 15.89 -17.64
N GLN A 341 -14.06 15.98 -17.80
CA GLN A 341 -13.22 16.98 -17.18
C GLN A 341 -12.91 18.13 -18.15
N GLU A 342 -12.23 19.15 -17.64
CA GLU A 342 -11.74 20.27 -18.45
C GLU A 342 -10.98 19.79 -19.70
N GLY A 343 -11.39 20.30 -20.86
CA GLY A 343 -10.85 19.92 -22.16
C GLY A 343 -11.60 18.80 -22.89
N GLY A 344 -12.59 18.15 -22.25
CA GLY A 344 -13.63 17.35 -22.92
C GLY A 344 -13.17 16.09 -23.69
N LYS A 345 -13.88 15.76 -24.78
CA LYS A 345 -13.60 14.56 -25.58
C LYS A 345 -12.15 14.52 -26.05
N GLY A 346 -11.47 13.39 -25.82
CA GLY A 346 -10.07 13.16 -26.22
C GLY A 346 -9.04 13.44 -25.12
N GLN A 347 -9.46 13.97 -23.96
CA GLN A 347 -8.58 14.07 -22.80
C GLN A 347 -8.08 12.70 -22.34
N ARG A 348 -6.81 12.66 -21.92
CA ARG A 348 -6.14 11.48 -21.36
C ARG A 348 -5.83 11.71 -19.88
N PRO A 349 -5.61 10.64 -19.09
CA PRO A 349 -5.04 10.78 -17.75
C PRO A 349 -3.74 11.58 -17.78
N LYS A 350 -3.47 12.32 -16.70
CA LYS A 350 -2.30 13.21 -16.60
C LYS A 350 -1.53 12.91 -15.32
N ILE A 351 -0.26 13.30 -15.29
CA ILE A 351 0.51 13.44 -14.05
C ILE A 351 0.77 14.92 -13.86
N VAL A 352 0.46 15.44 -12.68
CA VAL A 352 0.65 16.85 -12.32
C VAL A 352 1.87 16.94 -11.39
N LYS A 353 2.81 17.83 -11.72
CA LYS A 353 3.95 18.18 -10.86
C LYS A 353 3.62 19.44 -10.10
N PHE A 354 3.69 19.39 -8.78
CA PHE A 354 3.63 20.53 -7.88
C PHE A 354 5.04 20.91 -7.45
N GLN A 355 5.31 22.22 -7.46
CA GLN A 355 6.50 22.81 -6.86
C GLN A 355 6.04 23.91 -5.92
N VAL A 356 6.29 23.73 -4.63
CA VAL A 356 5.78 24.62 -3.58
C VAL A 356 6.86 25.63 -3.23
N ARG A 357 6.57 26.90 -3.47
CA ARG A 357 7.48 27.99 -3.09
C ARG A 357 7.44 28.19 -1.57
N PRO A 358 8.58 28.55 -0.94
CA PRO A 358 8.60 28.88 0.49
C PRO A 358 7.84 30.20 0.78
N ASP A 359 7.75 31.10 -0.21
CA ASP A 359 7.00 32.34 -0.14
C ASP A 359 6.57 32.79 -1.56
N PRO A 360 5.59 33.71 -1.68
CA PRO A 360 5.09 34.16 -2.98
C PRO A 360 6.12 34.84 -3.90
N LEU A 361 7.20 35.39 -3.33
CA LEU A 361 8.24 36.16 -4.04
C LEU A 361 9.44 35.30 -4.46
N ALA A 362 9.54 34.06 -3.99
CA ALA A 362 10.61 33.15 -4.35
C ALA A 362 10.69 32.94 -5.89
N LYS A 363 11.87 33.21 -6.46
CA LYS A 363 12.13 33.17 -7.91
C LYS A 363 12.81 31.91 -8.36
#